data_AF-A0A929YK50-F1
#
_entry.id   AF-A0A929YK50-F1
#
_cell.length_a   1.000
_cell.length_b   1.000
_cell.length_c   1.000
_cell.angle_alpha   90.00
_cell.angle_beta   90.00
_cell.angle_gamma   90.00
#
_symmetry.space_group_name_H-M   'P 1'
#
loop_
_entity.id
_entity.type
_entity.pdbx_description
1 polymer ?
#
loop_
_entity_poly.entity_id
_entity_poly.type
_entity_poly.pdbx_seq_one_letter_code
_entity_poly.pdbx_strand_id
1 'polypeptide(L)'
;MAQVKSKKEPSPMKLQNIGLVVLILISLATIALNIILVNAVGTIIKLQQAHFNTLYNQTKVLDLKVNNDESSRKELKEYYNIDYKKD
;
A
#
# COMPACT_ATOMS: atom_id res chain seq x y z
N MET A 1 48.15 -13.69 -49.44
CA MET A 1 46.96 -12.86 -49.23
C MET A 1 46.11 -13.53 -48.16
N ALA A 2 46.00 -12.94 -46.97
CA ALA A 2 45.22 -13.53 -45.88
C ALA A 2 43.72 -13.25 -46.12
N GLN A 3 42.92 -14.31 -46.30
CA GLN A 3 41.47 -14.21 -46.34
C GLN A 3 40.98 -13.71 -44.98
N VAL A 4 40.48 -12.48 -44.95
CA VAL A 4 39.74 -11.94 -43.80
C VAL A 4 38.48 -12.80 -43.65
N LYS A 5 38.43 -13.62 -42.60
CA LYS A 5 37.22 -14.37 -42.24
C LYS A 5 36.10 -13.37 -41.97
N SER A 6 35.15 -13.30 -42.89
CA SER A 6 33.90 -12.55 -42.71
C SER A 6 33.23 -13.02 -41.41
N LYS A 7 33.07 -12.11 -40.44
CA LYS A 7 32.28 -12.37 -39.24
C LYS A 7 30.84 -12.59 -39.71
N LYS A 8 30.31 -13.79 -39.51
CA LYS A 8 28.89 -14.09 -39.75
C LYS A 8 28.05 -13.14 -38.91
N GLU A 9 27.32 -12.23 -39.57
CA GLU A 9 26.29 -11.44 -38.92
C GLU A 9 25.22 -12.38 -38.31
N PRO A 10 24.77 -12.12 -37.07
CA PRO A 10 23.72 -12.93 -36.46
C PRO A 10 22.46 -12.84 -37.31
N SER A 11 21.83 -13.98 -37.64
CA SER A 11 20.62 -13.99 -38.45
C SER A 11 19.50 -13.19 -37.76
N PRO A 12 18.64 -12.50 -38.51
CA PRO A 12 17.58 -11.65 -37.95
C PRO A 12 16.65 -12.38 -36.97
N MET A 13 16.40 -13.68 -37.20
CA MET A 13 15.65 -14.54 -36.27
C MET A 13 16.29 -14.63 -34.88
N LYS A 14 17.63 -14.65 -34.78
CA LYS A 14 18.32 -14.68 -33.48
C LYS A 14 18.19 -13.36 -32.73
N LEU A 15 18.23 -12.23 -33.45
CA LEU A 15 18.09 -10.91 -32.86
C LEU A 15 16.66 -10.67 -32.33
N GLN A 16 15.65 -11.11 -33.09
CA GLN A 16 14.24 -11.05 -32.69
C GLN A 16 13.95 -11.85 -31.42
N ASN A 17 14.49 -13.07 -31.31
CA ASN A 17 14.33 -13.90 -30.11
C ASN A 17 14.98 -13.27 -28.87
N ILE A 18 16.16 -12.64 -29.02
CA ILE A 18 16.80 -11.90 -27.92
C ILE A 18 15.94 -10.71 -27.50
N GLY A 19 15.42 -9.95 -28.46
CA GLY A 19 14.51 -8.82 -28.19
C GLY A 19 13.26 -9.26 -27.43
N LEU A 20 12.66 -10.38 -27.82
CA LEU A 20 11.50 -10.96 -27.13
C LEU A 20 11.82 -11.35 -25.68
N VAL A 21 12.96 -12.02 -25.46
CA VAL A 21 13.40 -12.41 -24.11
C VAL A 21 13.63 -11.18 -23.22
N VAL A 22 14.27 -10.13 -23.76
CA VAL A 22 14.47 -8.88 -23.02
C VAL A 22 13.14 -8.21 -22.66
N LEU A 23 12.20 -8.15 -23.60
CA LEU A 23 10.86 -7.59 -23.35
C LEU A 23 10.11 -8.36 -22.26
N ILE A 24 10.19 -9.69 -22.27
CA ILE A 24 9.58 -10.52 -21.22
C ILE A 24 10.19 -10.21 -19.86
N LEU A 25 11.53 -10.12 -19.76
CA LEU A 25 12.21 -9.82 -18.50
C LEU A 25 11.85 -8.43 -17.96
N ILE A 26 11.81 -7.41 -18.82
CA ILE A 26 11.39 -6.05 -18.43
C ILE A 26 9.93 -6.06 -17.93
N SER A 27 9.06 -6.78 -18.63
CA SER A 27 7.65 -6.89 -18.25
C SER A 27 7.48 -7.56 -16.89
N LEU A 28 8.20 -8.66 -16.64
CA LEU A 28 8.18 -9.35 -15.34
C LEU A 28 8.71 -8.47 -14.21
N ALA A 29 9.82 -7.75 -14.44
CA ALA A 29 10.35 -6.80 -13.47
C ALA A 29 9.34 -5.69 -13.15
N THR A 30 8.65 -5.18 -14.16
CA THR A 30 7.62 -4.14 -14.00
C THR A 30 6.44 -4.66 -13.18
N ILE A 31 5.97 -5.88 -13.45
CA ILE A 31 4.89 -6.51 -12.67
C ILE A 31 5.32 -6.69 -11.21
N ALA A 32 6.53 -7.18 -10.97
CA ALA A 32 7.05 -7.38 -9.61
C ALA A 32 7.12 -6.06 -8.82
N LEU A 33 7.63 -4.98 -9.45
CA LEU A 33 7.68 -3.66 -8.83
C LEU A 33 6.29 -3.12 -8.52
N ASN A 34 5.32 -3.29 -9.42
CA ASN A 34 3.93 -2.87 -9.17
C ASN A 34 3.30 -3.62 -8.00
N ILE A 35 3.54 -4.93 -7.87
CA ILE A 35 3.06 -5.72 -6.72
C ILE A 35 3.64 -5.18 -5.41
N ILE A 36 4.95 -4.90 -5.39
CA ILE A 36 5.62 -4.34 -4.20
C ILE A 36 5.04 -2.97 -3.85
N LEU A 37 4.84 -2.10 -4.84
CA LEU A 37 4.28 -0.76 -4.64
C LEU A 37 2.85 -0.85 -4.06
N VAL A 38 2.00 -1.69 -4.63
CA VAL A 38 0.62 -1.88 -4.15
C VAL A 38 0.62 -2.38 -2.70
N ASN A 39 1.50 -3.33 -2.36
CA ASN A 39 1.61 -3.85 -1.00
C ASN A 39 2.08 -2.76 -0.01
N ALA A 40 3.07 -1.95 -0.40
CA ALA A 40 3.56 -0.86 0.42
C ALA A 40 2.48 0.21 0.66
N VAL A 41 1.80 0.64 -0.41
CA VAL A 41 0.70 1.61 -0.33
C VAL A 41 -0.44 1.07 0.52
N GLY A 42 -0.84 -0.19 0.33
CA GLY A 42 -1.88 -0.83 1.13
C GLY A 42 -1.53 -0.90 2.63
N THR A 43 -0.26 -1.14 2.95
CA THR A 43 0.23 -1.14 4.34
C THR A 43 0.15 0.26 4.96
N ILE A 44 0.57 1.29 4.22
CA ILE A 44 0.49 2.68 4.68
C ILE A 44 -0.96 3.10 4.91
N ILE A 45 -1.88 2.77 4.00
CA ILE A 45 -3.31 3.08 4.15
C ILE A 45 -3.88 2.43 5.41
N LYS A 46 -3.59 1.15 5.65
CA LYS A 46 -4.04 0.44 6.86
C LYS A 46 -3.52 1.10 8.13
N LEU A 47 -2.25 1.48 8.15
CA LEU A 47 -1.65 2.16 9.30
C LEU A 47 -2.28 3.54 9.54
N GLN A 48 -2.46 4.32 8.47
CA GLN A 48 -3.12 5.63 8.54
C GLN A 48 -4.56 5.49 9.04
N GLN A 49 -5.31 4.50 8.56
CA GLN A 49 -6.67 4.25 9.01
C GLN A 49 -6.71 3.86 10.49
N ALA A 50 -5.78 3.03 10.97
CA ALA A 50 -5.69 2.66 12.38
C ALA A 50 -5.37 3.87 13.28
N HIS A 51 -4.41 4.70 12.87
CA HIS A 51 -4.07 5.94 13.58
C HIS A 51 -5.23 6.93 13.59
N PHE A 52 -5.89 7.12 12.44
CA PHE A 52 -7.05 7.99 12.33
C PHE A 52 -8.20 7.54 13.22
N ASN A 53 -8.54 6.24 13.20
CA ASN A 53 -9.60 5.68 14.05
C ASN A 53 -9.28 5.85 15.53
N THR A 54 -8.01 5.67 15.93
CA THR A 54 -7.57 5.89 17.31
C THR A 54 -7.77 7.34 17.73
N LEU A 55 -7.31 8.30 16.91
CA LEU A 55 -7.44 9.72 17.19
C LEU A 55 -8.91 10.17 17.19
N TYR A 56 -9.70 9.66 16.25
CA TYR A 56 -11.14 9.92 16.17
C TYR A 56 -11.85 9.45 17.44
N ASN A 57 -11.59 8.22 17.89
CA ASN A 57 -12.18 7.68 19.11
C ASN A 57 -11.77 8.48 20.34
N GLN A 58 -10.50 8.89 20.45
CA GLN A 58 -10.03 9.74 21.55
C GLN A 58 -10.73 11.10 21.57
N THR A 59 -10.83 11.74 20.40
CA THR A 59 -11.52 13.03 20.26
C THR A 59 -13.00 12.90 20.58
N LYS A 60 -13.67 11.85 20.10
CA LYS A 60 -15.07 11.57 20.37
C LYS A 60 -15.33 11.32 21.86
N VAL A 61 -14.48 10.53 22.52
CA VAL A 61 -14.57 10.31 23.97
C VAL A 61 -14.40 11.62 24.74
N LEU A 62 -13.47 12.48 24.32
CA LEU A 62 -13.27 13.79 24.94
C LEU A 62 -14.51 14.68 24.79
N ASP A 63 -15.04 14.78 23.57
CA ASP A 63 -16.26 15.55 23.28
C ASP A 63 -17.46 15.09 24.11
N LEU A 64 -17.67 13.78 24.21
CA LEU A 64 -18.73 13.20 25.04
C LEU A 64 -18.54 13.51 26.53
N LYS A 65 -17.30 13.49 27.03
CA LYS A 65 -16.99 13.86 28.42
C LYS A 65 -17.20 15.33 28.70
N VAL A 66 -16.94 16.20 27.71
CA VAL A 66 -17.16 17.65 27.82
C VAL A 66 -18.65 17.97 27.79
N ASN A 67 -19.41 17.36 26.88
CA ASN A 67 -20.87 17.58 26.79
C ASN A 67 -21.59 17.08 28.04
N ASN A 68 -21.22 15.89 28.55
CA ASN A 68 -21.72 15.30 29.80
C ASN A 68 -23.25 15.40 29.98
N ASP A 69 -24.00 15.26 28.90
CA ASP A 69 -25.44 15.03 28.98
C ASP A 69 -25.73 13.51 29.15
N GLU A 70 -26.99 13.17 29.35
CA GLU A 70 -27.40 11.78 29.56
C GLU A 70 -27.09 10.90 28.34
N SER A 71 -27.29 11.43 27.14
CA SER A 71 -26.98 10.75 25.88
C SER A 71 -25.48 10.45 25.77
N SER A 72 -24.64 11.42 26.12
CA SER A 72 -23.18 11.33 26.03
C SER A 72 -22.61 10.34 27.03
N ARG A 73 -23.12 10.34 28.27
CA ARG A 73 -22.76 9.33 29.28
C ARG A 73 -23.19 7.92 28.86
N LYS A 74 -24.38 7.79 28.27
CA LYS A 74 -24.87 6.51 27.75
C LYS A 74 -23.97 6.00 26.62
N GLU A 75 -23.60 6.88 25.68
CA GLU A 75 -22.70 6.52 24.58
C GLU A 75 -21.30 6.11 25.09
N LEU A 76 -20.75 6.84 26.07
CA LEU A 76 -19.49 6.49 26.74
C LEU A 76 -19.55 5.10 27.39
N LYS A 77 -20.66 4.75 28.03
CA LYS A 77 -20.83 3.44 28.66
C LYS A 77 -21.00 2.32 27.65
N GLU A 78 -21.85 2.52 26.65
CA GLU A 78 -22.21 1.48 25.67
C GLU A 78 -21.09 1.19 24.68
N TYR A 79 -20.43 2.22 24.15
CA TYR A 79 -19.45 2.07 23.06
C TYR A 79 -18.00 2.11 23.53
N TYR A 80 -17.72 2.74 24.67
CA TYR A 80 -16.36 2.94 25.17
C TYR A 80 -16.10 2.30 26.54
N ASN A 81 -17.13 1.68 27.16
CA ASN A 81 -17.06 1.09 28.50
C ASN A 81 -16.53 2.07 29.58
N ILE A 82 -16.90 3.35 29.45
CA ILE A 82 -16.54 4.41 30.40
C ILE A 82 -17.79 4.81 31.17
N ASP A 83 -17.84 4.51 32.47
CA ASP A 83 -18.91 4.97 33.36
C ASP A 83 -18.60 6.39 33.88
N TYR A 84 -18.95 7.39 33.08
CA TYR A 84 -18.66 8.80 33.37
C TYR A 84 -19.75 9.40 34.24
N LYS A 85 -19.36 10.02 35.37
CA LYS A 85 -20.31 10.64 36.30
C LYS A 85 -20.55 12.09 35.94
N LYS A 86 -21.75 12.58 36.27
CA LYS A 86 -22.05 14.01 36.22
C LYS A 86 -21.40 14.64 37.45
N ASP A 87 -20.48 15.57 37.24
CA ASP A 87 -19.94 16.43 38.30
C ASP A 87 -21.04 17.35 38.85
#